data_AF-B4W416-F1
#
_entry.id   AF-B4W416-F1
#
_cell.length_a   1.000
_cell.length_b   1.000
_cell.length_c   1.000
_cell.angle_alpha   90.00
_cell.angle_beta   90.00
_cell.angle_gamma   90.00
#
_symmetry.space_group_name_H-M   'P 1'
#
loop_
_entity.id
_entity.type
_entity.pdbx_description
1 polymer ?
#
loop_
_entity_poly.entity_id
_entity_poly.type
_entity_poly.pdbx_seq_one_letter_code
_entity_poly.pdbx_strand_id
1 'polypeptide(L)'
;MYVVASEISDYEVRRELIRIKSEGIRLLDNLREVIEFLPLTKEVMQKAAEFWAEARQSHIPTADAQNIDADMIISAQWSLLSQEFPGRDVLIATTNIRHLRIFAEEKAMEWKNIIL
;
A
#
# COMPACT_ATOMS: atom_id res chain seq x y z
N MET A 1 0.05 18.63 4.69
CA MET A 1 0.32 17.18 4.58
C MET A 1 -0.99 16.43 4.78
N TYR A 2 -1.33 15.53 3.87
CA TYR A 2 -2.49 14.65 3.99
C TYR A 2 -1.97 13.21 4.13
N VAL A 3 -2.48 12.47 5.11
CA VAL A 3 -2.02 11.11 5.42
C VAL A 3 -3.19 10.17 5.30
N VAL A 4 -2.98 9.09 4.56
CA VAL A 4 -3.95 8.03 4.34
C VAL A 4 -3.27 6.68 4.51
N ALA A 5 -4.06 5.65 4.81
CA ALA A 5 -3.62 4.27 4.84
C ALA A 5 -4.27 3.48 3.70
N SER A 6 -3.75 2.30 3.38
CA SER A 6 -4.40 1.39 2.43
C SER A 6 -5.37 0.45 3.14
N GLU A 7 -6.55 0.19 2.55
CA GLU A 7 -7.44 -0.88 3.03
C GLU A 7 -6.78 -2.26 3.02
N ILE A 8 -5.82 -2.54 2.11
CA ILE A 8 -5.10 -3.82 2.16
C ILE A 8 -4.26 -3.94 3.43
N SER A 9 -3.68 -2.83 3.90
CA SER A 9 -2.94 -2.79 5.16
C SER A 9 -3.86 -2.95 6.37
N ASP A 10 -5.07 -2.37 6.36
CA ASP A 10 -6.09 -2.67 7.39
C ASP A 10 -6.37 -4.17 7.40
N TYR A 11 -6.66 -4.78 6.25
CA TYR A 11 -6.95 -6.21 6.17
C TYR A 11 -5.80 -7.07 6.74
N GLU A 12 -4.55 -6.78 6.38
CA GLU A 12 -3.41 -7.57 6.84
C GLU A 12 -3.18 -7.46 8.36
N VAL A 13 -3.30 -6.25 8.92
CA VAL A 13 -3.17 -6.05 10.37
C VAL A 13 -4.39 -6.63 11.09
N ARG A 14 -5.59 -6.35 10.60
CA ARG A 14 -6.87 -6.78 11.18
C ARG A 14 -6.97 -8.30 11.26
N ARG A 15 -6.65 -9.02 10.17
CA ARG A 15 -6.75 -10.50 10.16
C ARG A 15 -5.85 -11.13 11.22
N GLU A 16 -4.67 -10.55 11.45
CA GLU A 16 -3.72 -11.05 12.44
C GLU A 16 -4.16 -10.72 13.87
N LEU A 17 -4.62 -9.49 14.11
CA LEU A 17 -5.19 -9.09 15.40
C LEU A 17 -6.38 -9.98 15.79
N ILE A 18 -7.26 -10.31 14.83
CA ILE A 18 -8.37 -11.24 15.03
C ILE A 18 -7.85 -12.65 15.35
N ARG A 19 -6.88 -13.16 14.57
CA ARG A 19 -6.30 -14.50 14.75
C ARG A 19 -5.73 -14.69 16.16
N ILE A 20 -5.04 -13.69 16.67
CA ILE A 20 -4.43 -13.73 18.01
C ILE A 20 -5.36 -13.23 19.13
N LYS A 21 -6.60 -12.84 18.80
CA LYS A 21 -7.60 -12.27 19.74
C LYS A 21 -7.08 -11.06 20.51
N SER A 22 -6.40 -10.15 19.80
CA SER A 22 -5.83 -8.94 20.41
C SER A 22 -6.88 -7.85 20.60
N GLU A 23 -6.84 -7.20 21.76
CA GLU A 23 -7.57 -5.95 22.04
C GLU A 23 -7.14 -4.78 21.14
N GLY A 24 -6.01 -4.92 20.44
CA GLY A 24 -5.50 -3.96 19.47
C GLY A 24 -6.46 -3.70 18.30
N ILE A 25 -7.46 -4.57 18.08
CA ILE A 25 -8.52 -4.33 17.09
C ILE A 25 -9.24 -3.01 17.32
N ARG A 26 -9.47 -2.63 18.59
CA ARG A 26 -10.12 -1.35 18.95
C ARG A 26 -9.25 -0.15 18.60
N LEU A 27 -7.93 -0.27 18.70
CA LEU A 27 -7.01 0.78 18.28
C LEU A 27 -7.02 0.96 16.77
N LEU A 28 -7.09 -0.14 16.01
CA LEU A 28 -7.22 -0.10 14.56
C LEU A 28 -8.55 0.53 14.13
N ASP A 29 -9.66 0.20 14.80
CA ASP A 29 -10.97 0.80 14.53
C ASP A 29 -10.94 2.32 14.81
N ASN A 30 -10.36 2.75 15.92
CA ASN A 30 -10.20 4.17 16.22
C ASN A 30 -9.33 4.91 15.19
N LEU A 31 -8.32 4.24 14.62
CA LEU A 31 -7.47 4.85 13.59
C LEU A 31 -8.25 5.19 12.31
N ARG A 32 -9.24 4.38 11.95
CA ARG A 32 -10.12 4.61 10.78
C ARG A 32 -11.01 5.85 10.93
N GLU A 33 -11.23 6.31 12.16
CA GLU A 33 -11.96 7.55 12.44
C GLU A 33 -11.07 8.80 12.32
N VAL A 34 -9.74 8.63 12.28
CA VAL A 34 -8.75 9.72 12.28
C VAL A 34 -8.14 9.95 10.90
N ILE A 35 -7.90 8.88 10.14
CA ILE A 35 -7.34 8.95 8.78
C ILE A 35 -8.19 8.16 7.80
N GLU A 36 -8.19 8.60 6.54
CA GLU A 36 -8.81 7.85 5.46
C GLU A 36 -8.04 6.56 5.17
N PHE A 37 -8.79 5.48 4.92
CA PHE A 37 -8.29 4.24 4.37
C PHE A 37 -8.71 4.14 2.92
N LEU A 38 -7.75 4.21 2.00
CA LEU A 38 -7.98 4.20 0.57
C LEU A 38 -8.63 2.88 0.14
N PRO A 39 -9.78 2.94 -0.56
CA PRO A 39 -10.56 1.76 -0.86
C PRO A 39 -9.90 0.86 -1.91
N LEU A 40 -10.21 -0.44 -1.84
CA LEU A 40 -9.87 -1.41 -2.90
C LEU A 40 -10.90 -1.38 -4.03
N THR A 41 -10.83 -0.33 -4.86
CA THR A 41 -11.72 -0.20 -6.03
C THR A 41 -11.38 -1.20 -7.13
N LYS A 42 -12.30 -1.38 -8.08
CA LYS A 42 -12.05 -2.21 -9.27
C LYS A 42 -10.83 -1.74 -10.06
N GLU A 43 -10.66 -0.42 -10.19
CA GLU A 43 -9.55 0.21 -10.89
C GLU A 43 -8.22 -0.07 -10.18
N VAL A 44 -8.18 0.06 -8.86
CA VAL A 44 -7.00 -0.31 -8.04
C VAL A 44 -6.61 -1.77 -8.27
N MET A 45 -7.58 -2.69 -8.22
CA MET A 45 -7.31 -4.11 -8.37
C MET A 45 -6.87 -4.48 -9.80
N GLN A 46 -7.41 -3.82 -10.83
CA GLN A 46 -6.95 -3.97 -12.21
C GLN A 46 -5.51 -3.48 -12.36
N LYS A 47 -5.22 -2.28 -11.84
CA LYS A 47 -3.86 -1.71 -11.91
C LYS A 47 -2.84 -2.54 -11.15
N ALA A 48 -3.22 -3.10 -10.00
CA ALA A 48 -2.37 -4.01 -9.24
C ALA A 48 -2.04 -5.29 -10.01
N ALA A 49 -3.00 -5.83 -10.77
CA ALA A 49 -2.77 -7.00 -11.62
C ALA A 49 -1.79 -6.71 -12.76
N GLU A 50 -1.85 -5.51 -13.36
CA GLU A 50 -0.87 -5.05 -14.35
C GLU A 50 0.55 -5.02 -13.76
N PHE A 51 0.71 -4.38 -12.60
CA PHE A 51 2.00 -4.29 -11.92
C PHE A 51 2.54 -5.67 -11.52
N TRP A 52 1.69 -6.56 -11.01
CA TRP A 52 2.11 -7.93 -10.71
C TRP A 52 2.60 -8.67 -11.96
N ALA A 53 1.88 -8.56 -13.08
CA ALA A 53 2.26 -9.20 -14.34
C ALA A 53 3.58 -8.64 -14.88
N GLU A 54 3.75 -7.32 -14.84
CA GLU A 54 4.96 -6.62 -15.29
C GLU A 54 6.19 -7.03 -14.46
N ALA A 55 6.07 -7.05 -13.13
CA ALA A 55 7.17 -7.47 -12.25
C ALA A 55 7.61 -8.91 -12.56
N ARG A 56 6.64 -9.80 -12.80
CA ARG A 56 6.90 -11.21 -13.15
C ARG A 56 7.56 -11.38 -14.51
N GLN A 57 7.11 -10.66 -15.52
CA GLN A 57 7.71 -10.68 -16.86
C GLN A 57 9.15 -10.16 -16.82
N SER A 58 9.43 -9.20 -15.95
CA SER A 58 10.76 -8.65 -15.68
C SER A 58 11.64 -9.51 -14.76
N HIS A 59 11.19 -10.73 -14.40
CA HIS A 59 11.90 -11.66 -13.50
C HIS A 59 12.23 -11.06 -12.13
N ILE A 60 11.44 -10.10 -11.66
CA ILE A 60 11.61 -9.46 -10.36
C ILE A 60 10.89 -10.33 -9.31
N PRO A 61 11.60 -10.84 -8.28
CA PRO A 61 10.97 -11.62 -7.22
C PRO A 61 10.14 -10.68 -6.32
N THR A 62 8.82 -10.76 -6.45
CA THR A 62 7.86 -10.11 -5.53
C THR A 62 7.23 -11.16 -4.60
N ALA A 63 5.98 -11.02 -4.17
CA ALA A 63 5.30 -12.06 -3.39
C ALA A 63 5.26 -13.41 -4.15
N ASP A 64 5.10 -14.51 -3.40
CA ASP A 64 4.89 -15.84 -4.00
C ASP A 64 3.74 -15.79 -5.03
N ALA A 65 3.86 -16.56 -6.11
CA ALA A 65 2.87 -16.53 -7.20
C ALA A 65 1.47 -16.97 -6.73
N GLN A 66 1.40 -17.72 -5.63
CA GLN A 66 0.16 -18.21 -5.03
C GLN A 66 -0.47 -17.20 -4.06
N ASN A 67 0.21 -16.11 -3.73
CA ASN A 67 -0.25 -15.11 -2.78
C ASN A 67 -0.71 -13.83 -3.48
N ILE A 68 -1.71 -13.16 -2.89
CA ILE A 68 -2.03 -11.78 -3.24
C ILE A 68 -0.84 -10.91 -2.85
N ASP A 69 -0.37 -10.10 -3.79
CA ASP A 69 0.76 -9.20 -3.58
C ASP A 69 0.27 -7.83 -3.10
N ALA A 70 0.31 -7.62 -1.77
CA ALA A 70 -0.13 -6.37 -1.15
C ALA A 70 0.72 -5.17 -1.59
N ASP A 71 2.01 -5.37 -1.89
CA ASP A 71 2.90 -4.31 -2.36
C ASP A 71 2.46 -3.82 -3.76
N MET A 72 1.94 -4.71 -4.62
CA MET A 72 1.38 -4.33 -5.93
C MET A 72 0.09 -3.52 -5.79
N ILE A 73 -0.75 -3.87 -4.81
CA ILE A 73 -1.99 -3.12 -4.51
C ILE A 73 -1.66 -1.71 -4.00
N ILE A 74 -0.71 -1.60 -3.06
CA ILE A 74 -0.26 -0.29 -2.55
C ILE A 74 0.39 0.54 -3.67
N SER A 75 1.21 -0.09 -4.52
CA SER A 75 1.82 0.59 -5.68
C SER A 75 0.75 1.10 -6.66
N ALA A 76 -0.30 0.31 -6.90
CA ALA A 76 -1.42 0.72 -7.75
C ALA A 76 -2.18 1.93 -7.16
N GLN A 77 -2.47 1.91 -5.86
CA GLN A 77 -3.11 3.05 -5.19
C GLN A 77 -2.23 4.31 -5.27
N TRP A 78 -0.93 4.18 -5.03
CA TRP A 78 0.01 5.30 -5.20
C TRP A 78 0.00 5.85 -6.62
N SER A 79 0.03 4.97 -7.63
CA SER A 79 0.05 5.39 -9.04
C SER A 79 -1.21 6.15 -9.43
N LEU A 80 -2.39 5.64 -9.04
CA LEU A 80 -3.67 6.28 -9.32
C LEU A 80 -3.83 7.61 -8.57
N LEU A 81 -3.43 7.65 -7.29
CA LEU A 81 -3.49 8.87 -6.49
C LEU A 81 -2.54 9.95 -7.04
N SER A 82 -1.37 9.55 -7.54
CA SER A 82 -0.42 10.46 -8.20
C SER A 82 -0.99 11.06 -9.48
N GLN A 83 -1.76 10.28 -10.24
CA GLN A 83 -2.45 10.74 -11.45
C GLN A 83 -3.63 11.67 -11.14
N GLU A 84 -4.36 11.40 -10.05
CA GLU A 84 -5.47 12.24 -9.59
C GLU A 84 -4.98 13.63 -9.11
N PHE A 85 -3.78 13.68 -8.53
CA PHE A 85 -3.19 14.91 -7.98
C PHE A 85 -1.82 15.26 -8.58
N PRO A 86 -1.72 15.59 -9.89
CA PRO A 86 -0.44 15.76 -10.58
C PRO A 86 0.42 16.94 -10.09
N GLY A 87 -0.16 17.85 -9.31
CA GLY A 87 0.55 18.98 -8.67
C GLY A 87 1.00 18.71 -7.23
N ARG A 88 0.80 17.49 -6.72
CA ARG A 88 1.18 17.11 -5.35
C ARG A 88 2.22 16.01 -5.39
N ASP A 89 3.15 16.07 -4.45
CA ASP A 89 4.06 14.96 -4.24
C ASP A 89 3.34 13.87 -3.43
N VAL A 90 3.20 12.68 -4.02
CA VAL A 90 2.56 11.52 -3.41
C VAL A 90 3.65 10.51 -3.07
N LEU A 91 3.80 10.24 -1.77
CA LEU A 91 4.86 9.41 -1.21
C LEU A 91 4.28 8.16 -0.55
N ILE A 92 5.02 7.05 -0.60
CA ILE A 92 4.71 5.82 0.14
C ILE A 92 5.64 5.73 1.35
N ALA A 93 5.10 5.92 2.55
CA ALA A 93 5.81 5.65 3.79
C ALA A 93 5.82 4.14 4.07
N THR A 94 6.99 3.50 4.01
CA THR A 94 7.12 2.04 4.17
C THR A 94 8.43 1.63 4.82
N THR A 95 8.46 0.46 5.45
CA THR A 95 9.69 -0.25 5.80
C THR A 95 10.13 -1.23 4.71
N ASN A 96 9.21 -1.67 3.84
CA ASN A 96 9.49 -2.55 2.70
C ASN A 96 9.85 -1.74 1.45
N ILE A 97 10.91 -0.93 1.56
CA ILE A 97 11.35 -0.03 0.48
C ILE A 97 11.62 -0.84 -0.81
N ARG A 98 12.36 -1.94 -0.70
CA ARG A 98 12.83 -2.69 -1.87
C ARG A 98 11.69 -3.11 -2.81
N HIS A 99 10.56 -3.55 -2.26
CA HIS A 99 9.43 -4.01 -3.08
C HIS A 99 8.65 -2.84 -3.66
N LEU A 100 8.34 -1.82 -2.86
CA LEU A 100 7.54 -0.69 -3.34
C LEU A 100 8.29 0.20 -4.34
N ARG A 101 9.63 0.25 -4.26
CA ARG A 101 10.46 0.96 -5.25
C ARG A 101 10.47 0.33 -6.64
N ILE A 102 9.94 -0.87 -6.82
CA ILE A 102 9.80 -1.48 -8.16
C ILE A 102 8.96 -0.58 -9.06
N PHE A 103 7.89 0.03 -8.51
CA PHE A 103 6.98 0.89 -9.27
C PHE A 103 6.96 2.34 -8.77
N ALA A 104 7.18 2.57 -7.47
CA ALA A 104 7.13 3.91 -6.90
C ALA A 104 8.49 4.63 -6.87
N GLU A 105 9.56 4.01 -7.37
CA GLU A 105 10.90 4.60 -7.49
C GLU A 105 11.35 5.33 -6.19
N GLU A 106 11.84 6.56 -6.24
CA GLU A 106 12.24 7.33 -5.05
C GLU A 106 11.07 7.74 -4.14
N LYS A 107 9.82 7.58 -4.58
CA LYS A 107 8.62 7.97 -3.81
C LYS A 107 8.30 7.00 -2.68
N ALA A 108 8.87 5.79 -2.67
CA ALA A 108 8.81 4.89 -1.52
C ALA A 108 10.02 5.06 -0.60
N MET A 109 9.77 5.37 0.67
CA MET A 109 10.82 5.65 1.67
C MET A 109 10.35 5.39 3.11
N GLU A 110 11.32 5.24 4.02
CA GLU A 110 11.01 5.22 5.45
C GLU A 110 10.41 6.55 5.88
N TRP A 111 9.37 6.51 6.72
CA TRP A 111 8.64 7.70 7.17
C TRP A 111 9.55 8.80 7.76
N LYS A 112 10.61 8.41 8.47
CA LYS A 112 11.58 9.32 9.11
C LYS A 112 12.42 10.12 8.11
N ASN A 113 12.46 9.68 6.85
CA ASN A 113 13.20 10.32 5.77
C ASN A 113 12.31 11.26 4.92
N ILE A 114 11.00 11.32 5.20
CA ILE A 114 10.09 12.26 4.54
C ILE A 114 10.33 13.64 5.15
N ILE A 115 10.95 14.52 4.38
CA ILE A 115 11.17 15.92 4.75
C ILE A 115 10.05 16.75 4.11
N LEU A 116 9.40 17.58 4.92
CA LEU A 116 8.29 18.45 4.53
C LEU A 116 8.74 19.90 4.32
#